data_AF-A0A8J6NQ82-F1
#
_entry.id   AF-A0A8J6NQ82-F1
#
_cell.length_a   1.000
_cell.length_b   1.000
_cell.length_c   1.000
_cell.angle_alpha   90.00
_cell.angle_beta   90.00
_cell.angle_gamma   90.00
#
_symmetry.space_group_name_H-M   'P 1'
#
loop_
_entity.id
_entity.type
_entity.pdbx_description
1 polymer ?
#
loop_
_entity_poly.entity_id
_entity_poly.type
_entity_poly.pdbx_seq_one_letter_code
_entity_poly.pdbx_strand_id
1 'polypeptide(L)'
;MRTGEIYWVNLDPAIGDEIKKRRPVIVVNGGHDKHLKLAIVVPVTAWSRYWDENPFFISLKPDPNNGLQKKSAVDCFQIRAVSHKRFVKKIGNITNDQIDLIKKSISLILDIEPEHCE
;
A
#
# COMPACT_ATOMS: atom_id res chain seq x y z
N MET A 1 7.90 -6.19 -10.55
CA MET A 1 7.20 -5.48 -9.46
C MET A 1 8.21 -4.74 -8.63
N ARG A 2 8.03 -3.43 -8.46
CA ARG A 2 8.97 -2.54 -7.75
C ARG A 2 8.24 -1.79 -6.64
N THR A 3 9.00 -1.39 -5.63
CA THR A 3 8.50 -0.52 -4.55
C THR A 3 7.88 0.76 -5.13
N GLY A 4 6.75 1.18 -4.58
CA GLY A 4 6.00 2.36 -5.01
C GLY A 4 5.12 2.17 -6.24
N GLU A 5 5.13 1.00 -6.89
CA GLU A 5 4.17 0.70 -7.97
C GLU A 5 2.79 0.42 -7.40
N ILE A 6 1.76 0.94 -8.07
CA ILE A 6 0.35 0.71 -7.76
C ILE A 6 -0.24 -0.31 -8.72
N TYR A 7 -0.89 -1.34 -8.17
CA TYR A 7 -1.54 -2.39 -8.94
C TYR A 7 -2.97 -2.63 -8.49
N TRP A 8 -3.84 -3.00 -9.42
CA TRP A 8 -5.07 -3.71 -9.09
C TRP A 8 -4.74 -5.13 -8.62
N VAL A 9 -5.19 -5.48 -7.42
CA VAL A 9 -5.02 -6.81 -6.82
C VAL A 9 -6.37 -7.33 -6.31
N ASN A 10 -6.62 -8.63 -6.46
CA ASN A 10 -7.76 -9.29 -5.83
C ASN A 10 -7.41 -9.74 -4.40
N LEU A 11 -8.03 -9.10 -3.40
CA LEU A 11 -7.81 -9.41 -1.98
C LEU A 11 -8.83 -10.41 -1.42
N ASP A 12 -9.80 -10.88 -2.21
CA ASP A 12 -10.73 -11.92 -1.76
C ASP A 12 -10.12 -13.33 -1.74
N PRO A 13 -10.58 -14.21 -0.85
CA PRO A 13 -11.50 -13.93 0.26
C PRO A 13 -10.79 -13.22 1.43
N ALA A 14 -11.55 -12.44 2.18
CA ALA A 14 -11.11 -11.79 3.41
C ALA A 14 -12.19 -11.97 4.50
N ILE A 15 -11.78 -11.97 5.77
CA ILE A 15 -12.68 -12.21 6.91
C ILE A 15 -12.90 -10.90 7.67
N GLY A 16 -14.15 -10.64 8.08
CA GLY A 16 -14.50 -9.45 8.86
C GLY A 16 -14.15 -8.13 8.17
N ASP A 17 -13.34 -7.33 8.86
CA ASP A 17 -12.91 -5.97 8.48
C ASP A 17 -11.62 -5.93 7.64
N GLU A 18 -11.08 -7.10 7.29
CA GLU A 18 -10.03 -7.16 6.27
C GLU A 18 -10.50 -6.50 4.96
N ILE A 19 -9.63 -5.70 4.38
CA ILE A 19 -9.86 -5.10 3.08
C ILE A 19 -9.97 -6.23 2.06
N LYS A 20 -11.11 -6.19 1.39
CA LYS A 20 -11.60 -7.21 0.46
C LYS A 20 -11.88 -6.62 -0.92
N LYS A 21 -12.23 -7.52 -1.85
CA LYS A 21 -12.47 -7.25 -3.27
C LYS A 21 -11.21 -6.88 -4.03
N ARG A 22 -11.41 -6.52 -5.29
CA ARG A 22 -10.38 -5.94 -6.13
C ARG A 22 -10.09 -4.51 -5.68
N ARG A 23 -8.86 -4.24 -5.24
CA ARG A 23 -8.41 -2.92 -4.74
C ARG A 23 -7.10 -2.50 -5.39
N PRO A 24 -6.84 -1.19 -5.54
CA PRO A 24 -5.49 -0.73 -5.78
C PRO A 24 -4.65 -1.02 -4.53
N VAL A 25 -3.41 -1.44 -4.73
CA VAL A 25 -2.44 -1.66 -3.66
C VAL A 25 -1.10 -1.10 -4.08
N ILE A 26 -0.32 -0.63 -3.11
CA ILE A 26 1.03 -0.13 -3.31
C ILE A 26 2.00 -1.24 -2.90
N VAL A 27 2.94 -1.59 -3.77
CA VAL A 27 4.01 -2.52 -3.44
C VAL A 27 5.03 -1.79 -2.56
N VAL A 28 5.34 -2.33 -1.37
CA VAL A 28 6.29 -1.70 -0.43
C VAL A 28 7.63 -2.44 -0.32
N ASN A 29 7.78 -3.59 -0.97
CA ASN A 29 9.05 -4.33 -1.05
C ASN A 29 9.53 -4.54 -2.50
N GLY A 30 10.85 -4.52 -2.70
CA GLY A 30 11.51 -4.87 -3.96
C GLY A 30 11.66 -6.38 -4.17
N GLY A 31 10.60 -7.17 -4.00
CA GLY A 31 10.68 -8.64 -3.98
C GLY A 31 10.98 -9.29 -5.34
N HIS A 32 10.73 -8.59 -6.44
CA HIS A 32 10.86 -9.15 -7.79
C HIS A 32 12.31 -9.51 -8.16
N ASP A 33 13.27 -8.64 -7.81
CA ASP A 33 14.68 -8.85 -8.13
C ASP A 33 15.30 -9.96 -7.26
N LYS A 34 14.60 -10.36 -6.19
CA LYS A 34 14.96 -11.46 -5.29
C LYS A 34 14.22 -12.76 -5.60
N HIS A 35 13.55 -12.85 -6.76
CA HIS A 35 12.76 -14.01 -7.19
C HIS A 35 11.69 -14.48 -6.18
N LEU A 36 11.16 -13.56 -5.36
CA LEU A 36 10.07 -13.88 -4.44
C LEU A 36 8.76 -14.10 -5.22
N LYS A 37 7.93 -15.03 -4.75
CA LYS A 37 6.59 -15.29 -5.30
C LYS A 37 5.49 -14.42 -4.65
N LEU A 38 5.88 -13.68 -3.61
CA LEU A 38 5.02 -12.81 -2.81
C LEU A 38 5.55 -11.38 -2.86
N ALA A 39 4.62 -10.43 -2.80
CA ALA A 39 4.92 -9.05 -2.49
C ALA A 39 4.23 -8.63 -1.19
N ILE A 40 4.90 -7.76 -0.45
CA ILE A 40 4.30 -7.00 0.63
C ILE A 40 3.65 -5.78 0.00
N VAL A 41 2.36 -5.63 0.26
CA VAL A 41 1.55 -4.55 -0.29
C VAL A 41 0.76 -3.85 0.81
N VAL A 42 0.42 -2.60 0.54
CA VAL A 42 -0.48 -1.80 1.37
C VAL A 42 -1.71 -1.41 0.54
N PRO A 43 -2.93 -1.73 0.98
CA PRO A 43 -4.14 -1.47 0.22
C PRO A 43 -4.54 0.00 0.22
N VAL A 44 -5.20 0.41 -0.87
CA VAL A 44 -5.80 1.73 -1.04
C VAL A 44 -7.32 1.64 -0.88
N THR A 45 -7.86 2.49 -0.02
CA THR A 45 -9.29 2.62 0.27
C THR A 45 -9.82 4.01 -0.11
N ALA A 46 -11.14 4.18 -0.03
CA ALA A 46 -11.75 5.50 -0.21
C ALA A 46 -11.32 6.43 0.93
N TRP A 47 -10.98 7.67 0.60
CA TRP A 47 -10.64 8.66 1.60
C TRP A 47 -11.86 9.08 2.43
N SER A 48 -11.61 9.44 3.70
CA SER A 48 -12.55 10.04 4.63
C SER A 48 -11.81 11.06 5.49
N ARG A 49 -12.48 12.15 5.90
CA ARG A 49 -11.89 13.21 6.74
C ARG A 49 -11.31 12.70 8.05
N TYR A 50 -11.88 11.63 8.61
CA TYR A 50 -11.43 11.01 9.86
C TYR A 50 -10.02 10.41 9.75
N TRP A 51 -9.55 10.15 8.53
CA TRP A 51 -8.23 9.57 8.30
C TRP A 51 -7.11 10.61 8.31
N ASP A 52 -7.42 11.90 8.14
CA ASP A 52 -6.37 12.92 8.08
C ASP A 52 -5.68 13.11 9.45
N GLU A 53 -6.33 12.71 10.55
CA GLU A 53 -5.77 12.74 11.92
C GLU A 53 -5.14 11.40 12.35
N ASN A 54 -5.28 10.34 11.55
CA ASN A 54 -4.79 9.01 11.90
C ASN A 54 -3.44 8.71 11.21
N PRO A 55 -2.34 8.49 11.97
CA PRO A 55 -1.01 8.29 11.39
C PRO A 55 -0.87 6.99 10.58
N PHE A 56 -1.85 6.08 10.66
CA PHE A 56 -1.89 4.83 9.89
C PHE A 56 -2.53 4.98 8.51
N PHE A 57 -3.05 6.17 8.19
CA PHE A 57 -3.69 6.45 6.92
C PHE A 57 -2.98 7.58 6.18
N ILE A 58 -2.49 7.29 4.98
CA ILE A 58 -1.82 8.30 4.14
C ILE A 58 -2.73 8.73 3.01
N SER A 59 -3.09 10.01 2.95
CA SER A 59 -3.92 10.55 1.88
C SER A 59 -3.15 10.64 0.56
N LEU A 60 -3.72 10.09 -0.51
CA LEU A 60 -3.25 10.25 -1.88
C LEU A 60 -4.27 11.03 -2.71
N LYS A 61 -3.79 12.11 -3.35
CA LYS A 61 -4.56 12.85 -4.36
C LYS A 61 -4.33 12.20 -5.73
N PRO A 62 -5.33 12.17 -6.62
CA PRO A 62 -5.14 11.78 -8.01
C PRO A 62 -4.07 12.62 -8.67
N ASP A 63 -3.18 11.96 -9.41
CA ASP A 63 -2.26 12.62 -10.31
C ASP A 63 -2.02 11.75 -11.56
N PRO A 64 -1.42 12.29 -12.63
CA PRO A 64 -1.18 11.54 -13.86
C PRO A 64 -0.29 10.30 -13.71
N ASN A 65 0.54 10.22 -12.65
CA ASN A 65 1.48 9.13 -12.43
C ASN A 65 0.87 7.97 -11.63
N ASN A 66 -0.03 8.26 -10.69
CA ASN A 66 -0.57 7.26 -9.76
C ASN A 66 -1.82 6.54 -10.30
N GLY A 67 -2.49 7.10 -11.31
CA GLY A 67 -3.63 6.47 -11.98
C GLY A 67 -4.90 6.34 -11.11
N LEU A 68 -4.94 6.98 -9.95
CA LEU A 68 -6.13 7.08 -9.10
C LEU A 68 -7.14 8.05 -9.72
N GLN A 69 -8.43 7.77 -9.53
CA GLN A 69 -9.52 8.59 -10.09
C GLN A 69 -10.09 9.61 -9.09
N LYS A 70 -9.81 9.43 -7.80
CA LYS A 70 -10.31 10.27 -6.72
C LYS A 70 -9.35 10.27 -5.53
N LYS A 71 -9.50 11.26 -4.64
CA LYS A 71 -8.78 11.29 -3.36
C LYS A 71 -9.01 9.96 -2.64
N SER A 72 -7.92 9.33 -2.24
CA SER A 72 -7.88 7.99 -1.67
C SER A 72 -7.02 7.99 -0.41
N ALA A 73 -7.12 6.95 0.39
CA ALA A 73 -6.27 6.75 1.57
C ALA A 73 -5.54 5.41 1.43
N VAL A 74 -4.25 5.41 1.74
CA VAL A 74 -3.45 4.19 1.92
C VAL A 74 -3.67 3.74 3.35
N ASP A 75 -4.20 2.54 3.54
CA ASP A 75 -4.44 1.97 4.87
C ASP A 75 -3.23 1.11 5.27
N CYS A 76 -2.27 1.74 5.94
CA CYS A 76 -1.01 1.10 6.33
C CYS A 76 -1.22 -0.02 7.34
N PHE A 77 -2.28 0.04 8.15
CA PHE A 77 -2.60 -0.98 9.15
C PHE A 77 -2.95 -2.33 8.51
N GLN A 78 -3.46 -2.30 7.28
CA GLN A 78 -3.81 -3.50 6.52
C GLN A 78 -2.69 -3.98 5.57
N ILE A 79 -1.42 -3.70 5.91
CA ILE A 79 -0.25 -4.25 5.22
C ILE A 79 -0.30 -5.79 5.22
N ARG A 80 -0.01 -6.41 4.08
CA ARG A 80 0.03 -7.88 3.97
C ARG A 80 0.89 -8.40 2.83
N ALA A 81 1.35 -9.63 2.98
CA ALA A 81 1.94 -10.40 1.90
C ALA A 81 0.85 -10.96 0.98
N VAL A 82 1.01 -10.81 -0.34
CA VAL A 82 0.09 -11.33 -1.36
C VAL A 82 0.84 -12.05 -2.47
N SER A 83 0.25 -13.13 -2.98
CA SER A 83 0.80 -13.84 -4.13
C SER A 83 0.78 -12.99 -5.39
N HIS A 84 1.84 -13.08 -6.20
CA HIS A 84 1.89 -12.46 -7.53
C HIS A 84 0.72 -12.87 -8.43
N LYS A 85 0.13 -14.07 -8.21
CA LYS A 85 -1.06 -14.55 -8.92
C LYS A 85 -2.31 -13.68 -8.70
N ARG A 86 -2.33 -12.85 -7.64
CA ARG A 86 -3.45 -11.95 -7.34
C ARG A 86 -3.35 -10.61 -8.07
N PHE A 87 -2.21 -10.30 -8.68
CA PHE A 87 -1.99 -9.06 -9.42
C PHE A 87 -2.67 -9.11 -10.77
N VAL A 88 -3.40 -8.04 -11.10
CA VAL A 88 -4.17 -7.95 -12.34
C VAL A 88 -3.53 -6.98 -13.32
N LYS A 89 -3.27 -5.73 -12.90
CA LYS A 89 -2.76 -4.69 -13.80
C LYS A 89 -2.06 -3.58 -13.00
N LYS A 90 -0.89 -3.14 -13.47
CA LYS A 90 -0.23 -1.91 -12.99
C LYS A 90 -1.05 -0.68 -13.42
N ILE A 91 -1.31 0.23 -12.51
CA ILE A 91 -2.04 1.48 -12.82
C ILE A 91 -1.20 2.75 -12.66
N GLY A 92 -0.12 2.70 -11.89
CA GLY A 92 0.68 3.88 -11.67
C GLY A 92 1.80 3.68 -10.66
N ASN A 93 2.30 4.80 -10.15
CA ASN A 93 3.40 4.90 -9.21
C ASN A 93 3.16 6.05 -8.22
N ILE A 94 3.63 5.88 -6.99
CA ILE A 94 3.77 6.96 -6.01
C ILE A 94 5.19 7.51 -5.98
N THR A 95 5.37 8.71 -5.40
CA THR A 95 6.68 9.35 -5.23
C THR A 95 7.49 8.70 -4.10
N ASN A 96 8.79 8.95 -4.06
CA ASN A 96 9.64 8.47 -2.97
C ASN A 96 9.20 9.01 -1.61
N ASP A 97 8.85 10.29 -1.52
CA ASP A 97 8.35 10.89 -0.28
C ASP A 97 7.09 10.18 0.24
N GLN A 98 6.20 9.76 -0.66
CA GLN A 98 5.01 8.98 -0.31
C GLN A 98 5.38 7.57 0.17
N ILE A 99 6.38 6.94 -0.45
CA ILE A 99 6.90 5.63 -0.02
C ILE A 99 7.48 5.74 1.39
N ASP A 100 8.27 6.77 1.66
CA ASP A 100 8.92 6.97 2.96
C ASP A 100 7.89 7.27 4.05
N LEU A 101 6.85 8.04 3.74
CA LEU A 101 5.74 8.27 4.66
C LEU A 101 4.97 6.97 4.98
N ILE A 102 4.72 6.12 3.98
CA ILE A 102 4.10 4.80 4.17
C ILE A 102 5.00 3.91 5.05
N LYS A 103 6.30 3.86 4.78
CA LYS A 103 7.24 3.07 5.60
C LYS A 103 7.28 3.55 7.04
N LYS A 104 7.31 4.87 7.26
CA LYS A 104 7.30 5.46 8.61
C LYS A 104 6.02 5.11 9.37
N SER A 105 4.88 5.13 8.67
CA SER A 105 3.60 4.68 9.19
C SER A 105 3.60 3.18 9.56
N ILE A 106 4.18 2.34 8.70
CA ILE A 106 4.35 0.89 8.98
C ILE A 106 5.26 0.67 10.19
N SER A 107 6.38 1.39 10.31
CA SER A 107 7.26 1.29 11.47
C SER A 107 6.51 1.63 12.76
N LEU A 108 5.66 2.67 12.75
CA LEU A 108 4.81 3.01 13.89
C LEU A 108 3.80 1.91 14.21
N ILE A 109 3.20 1.25 13.20
CA ILE A 109 2.26 0.13 13.42
C ILE A 109 2.95 -1.08 14.08
N LEU A 110 4.24 -1.27 13.79
CA LEU A 110 5.03 -2.39 14.27
C LEU A 110 5.85 -2.06 15.53
N ASP A 111 5.66 -0.87 16.12
CA ASP A 111 6.44 -0.35 17.25
C ASP A 111 7.97 -0.44 17.00
N ILE A 112 8.39 -0.16 15.75
CA ILE A 112 9.80 -0.13 15.36
C ILE A 112 10.33 1.29 15.47
N GLU A 113 11.18 1.52 16.48
CA GLU A 113 11.88 2.78 16.64
C GLU A 113 12.85 3.06 15.47
N PRO A 114 13.00 4.33 15.05
CA PRO A 114 13.88 4.71 13.93
C PRO A 114 15.34 4.26 14.10
N GLU A 115 15.83 4.18 15.33
CA GLU A 115 17.18 3.73 15.71
C GLU A 115 17.44 2.24 15.43
N HIS A 116 16.40 1.43 15.17
CA HIS A 116 16.54 0.02 14.81
C HIS A 116 16.64 -0.23 13.29
N CYS A 117 16.61 0.83 12.48
CA CYS A 117 16.60 0.72 11.02
C CYS A 117 17.96 0.99 10.35
N GLU A 118 19.05 1.02 11.14
CA GLU A 118 20.44 1.12 10.64
C GLU A 118 20.91 -0.13 9.88
#